data_AF-A0AAU9CT20-F1
#
_entry.id   AF-A0AAU9CT20-F1
#
_cell.length_a   1.000
_cell.length_b   1.000
_cell.length_c   1.000
_cell.angle_alpha   90.00
_cell.angle_beta   90.00
_cell.angle_gamma   90.00
#
_symmetry.space_group_name_H-M   'P 1'
#
loop_
_entity.id
_entity.type
_entity.pdbx_description
1 polymer ?
#
loop_
_entity_poly.entity_id
_entity_poly.type
_entity_poly.pdbx_seq_one_letter_code
_entity_poly.pdbx_strand_id
1 'polypeptide(L)'
;MCKRKFEDLINKEMLNPENVENIYFFADEHSTATNGKYELTEGLEQEFKFGTNNWNYSKFFPPIFPSMSSISLDYCNSQRKILIRSADIIANKLLYSAKQKTIPDLQKENFIITTFPNN
;
A
#
# COMPACT_ATOMS: atom_id res chain seq x y z
N MET A 1 -4.93 1.28 -1.93
CA MET A 1 -4.80 -0.20 -1.81
C MET A 1 -4.30 -0.61 -0.42
N CYS A 2 -3.27 0.03 0.12
CA CYS A 2 -2.70 -0.29 1.45
C CYS A 2 -3.68 -0.11 2.62
N LYS A 3 -4.44 0.99 2.67
CA LYS A 3 -5.47 1.24 3.71
C LYS A 3 -6.41 0.06 3.93
N ARG A 4 -7.07 -0.41 2.87
CA ARG A 4 -8.01 -1.54 2.95
C ARG A 4 -7.36 -2.82 3.45
N LYS A 5 -6.07 -3.03 3.14
CA LYS A 5 -5.36 -4.20 3.63
C LYS A 5 -5.06 -4.10 5.12
N PHE A 6 -4.70 -2.92 5.61
CA PHE A 6 -4.57 -2.69 7.05
C PHE A 6 -5.90 -2.84 7.77
N GLU A 7 -6.98 -2.27 7.25
CA GLU A 7 -8.34 -2.46 7.80
C GLU A 7 -8.73 -3.95 7.85
N ASP A 8 -8.46 -4.71 6.78
CA ASP A 8 -8.68 -6.18 6.75
C ASP A 8 -7.86 -6.92 7.81
N LEU A 9 -6.58 -6.55 8.00
CA LEU A 9 -5.71 -7.17 9.01
C LEU A 9 -6.14 -6.83 10.44
N ILE A 10 -6.60 -5.59 10.67
CA ILE A 10 -7.14 -5.14 11.95
C ILE A 10 -8.43 -5.89 12.26
N ASN A 11 -9.35 -5.98 11.29
CA ASN A 11 -10.61 -6.71 11.43
C ASN A 11 -10.41 -8.21 11.67
N LYS A 12 -9.29 -8.78 11.20
CA LYS A 12 -8.90 -10.17 11.46
C LYS A 12 -8.11 -10.35 12.76
N GLU A 13 -7.96 -9.29 13.57
CA GLU A 13 -7.18 -9.28 14.81
C GLU A 13 -5.70 -9.66 14.61
N MET A 14 -5.19 -9.59 13.37
CA MET A 14 -3.80 -9.89 13.04
C MET A 14 -2.88 -8.69 13.24
N LEU A 15 -3.45 -7.48 13.38
CA LEU A 15 -2.75 -6.23 13.58
C LEU A 15 -3.51 -5.37 14.59
N ASN A 16 -2.88 -5.01 15.71
CA ASN A 16 -3.45 -4.05 16.66
C ASN A 16 -3.04 -2.62 16.27
N PRO A 17 -3.96 -1.74 15.86
CA PRO A 17 -3.62 -0.39 15.40
C PRO A 17 -3.02 0.50 16.50
N GLU A 18 -3.33 0.27 17.77
CA GLU A 18 -2.82 1.05 18.91
C GLU A 18 -1.34 0.74 19.21
N ASN A 19 -0.84 -0.40 18.73
CA ASN A 19 0.54 -0.85 19.00
C ASN A 19 1.50 -0.54 17.83
N VAL A 20 1.02 0.09 16.76
CA VAL A 20 1.86 0.43 15.60
C VAL A 20 2.54 1.77 15.83
N GLU A 21 3.83 1.74 16.14
CA GLU A 21 4.61 2.94 16.40
C GLU A 21 5.18 3.57 15.12
N ASN A 22 5.66 2.75 14.17
CA ASN A 22 6.34 3.23 12.97
C ASN A 22 5.98 2.39 11.74
N ILE A 23 5.83 3.04 10.58
CA ILE A 23 5.65 2.36 9.29
C ILE A 23 6.74 2.79 8.31
N TYR A 24 7.36 1.80 7.68
CA TYR A 24 8.42 2.00 6.69
C TYR A 24 7.92 1.55 5.32
N PHE A 25 7.80 2.49 4.39
CA PHE A 25 7.49 2.24 3.00
C PHE A 25 8.77 2.25 2.16
N PHE A 26 8.94 1.23 1.34
CA PHE A 26 10.03 1.14 0.37
C PHE A 26 9.43 1.10 -1.03
N ALA A 27 9.62 2.16 -1.80
CA ALA A 27 9.15 2.28 -3.17
C ALA A 27 10.31 2.11 -4.16
N ASP A 28 10.06 1.52 -5.34
CA ASP A 28 11.05 1.53 -6.41
C ASP A 28 11.20 2.95 -6.97
N GLU A 29 12.44 3.33 -7.26
CA GLU A 29 12.79 4.64 -7.78
C GLU A 29 12.52 4.68 -9.30
N HIS A 30 11.24 4.72 -9.68
CA HIS A 30 10.84 5.01 -11.05
C HIS A 30 10.56 6.51 -11.17
N SER A 31 11.38 7.20 -11.98
CA SER A 31 11.53 8.66 -12.09
C SER A 31 10.29 9.46 -11.67
N THR A 32 10.17 9.73 -10.36
CA THR A 32 9.10 10.55 -9.82
C THR A 32 9.70 11.94 -9.64
N ALA A 33 9.12 12.93 -10.31
CA ALA A 33 9.52 14.32 -10.14
C ALA A 33 9.52 14.67 -8.64
N THR A 34 10.51 15.43 -8.18
CA THR A 34 10.77 15.74 -6.76
C THR A 34 9.52 16.17 -5.98
N ASN A 35 8.57 16.85 -6.62
CA ASN A 35 7.31 17.26 -6.00
C ASN A 35 6.37 16.09 -5.65
N GLY A 36 6.34 15.02 -6.45
CA GLY A 36 5.49 13.85 -6.19
C GLY A 36 5.92 13.02 -4.98
N LYS A 37 7.19 13.14 -4.55
CA LYS A 37 7.69 12.47 -3.33
C LYS A 37 7.11 13.07 -2.06
N TYR A 38 7.02 14.39 -2.00
CA TYR A 38 6.44 15.09 -0.85
C TYR A 38 4.93 14.85 -0.78
N GLU A 39 4.23 14.94 -1.92
CA GLU A 39 2.79 14.68 -1.99
C GLU A 39 2.42 13.27 -1.53
N LEU A 40 3.21 12.24 -1.89
CA LEU A 40 2.95 10.88 -1.47
C LEU A 40 3.17 10.69 0.04
N THR A 41 4.24 11.27 0.58
CA THR A 41 4.53 11.18 2.02
C THR A 41 3.43 11.85 2.84
N GLU A 42 3.04 13.07 2.45
CA GLU A 42 1.95 13.81 3.10
C GLU A 42 0.62 13.05 3.00
N GLY A 43 0.31 12.47 1.84
CA GLY A 43 -0.88 11.64 1.66
C GLY A 43 -0.93 10.45 2.61
N LEU A 44 0.22 9.75 2.79
CA LEU A 44 0.33 8.64 3.74
C LEU A 44 0.14 9.10 5.19
N GLU A 45 0.73 10.24 5.58
CA GLU A 45 0.57 10.78 6.93
C GLU A 45 -0.87 11.21 7.22
N GLN A 46 -1.53 11.86 6.27
CA GLN A 46 -2.94 12.22 6.40
C GLN A 46 -3.84 10.98 6.50
N GLU A 47 -3.56 9.92 5.75
CA GLU A 47 -4.39 8.72 5.75
C GLU A 47 -4.16 7.85 6.99
N PHE A 48 -2.93 7.77 7.49
CA PHE A 48 -2.55 6.80 8.53
C PHE A 48 -2.30 7.40 9.91
N LYS A 49 -1.82 8.65 10.01
CA LYS A 49 -1.43 9.29 11.28
C LYS A 49 -2.42 10.35 11.75
N PHE A 50 -2.81 11.26 10.86
CA PHE A 50 -3.60 12.44 11.25
C PHE A 50 -5.11 12.26 11.03
N GLY A 51 -5.49 11.45 10.05
CA GLY A 51 -6.86 11.38 9.56
C GLY A 51 -7.11 12.41 8.47
N THR A 52 -8.09 12.15 7.63
CA THR A 52 -8.40 12.99 6.46
C THR A 52 -9.71 13.73 6.69
N ASN A 53 -9.68 15.06 6.59
CA ASN A 53 -10.90 15.87 6.61
C ASN A 53 -11.39 16.13 5.18
N ASN A 54 -12.56 15.61 4.85
CA ASN A 54 -13.19 15.91 3.58
C ASN A 54 -14.13 17.11 3.73
N TRP A 55 -13.56 18.30 3.50
CA TRP A 55 -14.26 19.59 3.58
C TRP A 55 -15.50 19.68 2.68
N ASN A 56 -15.47 19.05 1.51
CA ASN A 56 -16.59 19.06 0.57
C ASN A 56 -17.82 18.28 1.06
N TYR A 57 -17.62 17.35 2.00
CA TYR A 57 -18.69 16.51 2.55
C TYR A 57 -18.83 16.65 4.07
N SER A 58 -18.16 17.64 4.68
CA SER A 58 -18.11 17.87 6.13
C SER A 58 -17.86 16.60 6.95
N LYS A 59 -17.03 15.68 6.44
CA LYS A 59 -16.81 14.37 7.04
C LYS A 59 -15.34 14.16 7.39
N PHE A 60 -15.08 13.90 8.66
CA PHE A 60 -13.77 13.53 9.17
C PHE A 60 -13.60 12.01 9.15
N PHE A 61 -12.48 11.54 8.62
CA PHE A 61 -12.07 10.15 8.67
C PHE A 61 -10.90 10.02 9.66
N PRO A 62 -11.05 9.25 10.75
CA PRO A 62 -10.00 9.09 11.74
C PRO A 62 -8.78 8.36 11.13
N PRO A 63 -7.58 8.58 11.71
CA PRO A 63 -6.38 7.85 11.31
C PRO A 63 -6.52 6.35 11.59
N ILE A 64 -5.85 5.53 10.78
CA ILE A 64 -5.81 4.07 10.99
C ILE A 64 -4.94 3.71 12.20
N PHE A 65 -3.86 4.46 12.44
CA PHE A 65 -2.89 4.20 13.50
C PHE A 65 -2.75 5.44 14.41
N PRO A 66 -3.66 5.61 15.39
CA PRO A 66 -3.71 6.83 16.21
C PRO A 66 -2.47 7.01 17.11
N SER A 67 -1.82 5.92 17.51
CA SER A 67 -0.62 5.94 18.37
C SER A 67 0.69 5.99 17.59
N MET A 68 0.63 6.18 16.26
CA MET A 68 1.81 6.10 15.40
C MET A 68 2.69 7.35 15.50
N SER A 69 3.97 7.13 15.71
CA SER A 69 4.99 8.17 15.84
C SER A 69 5.49 8.67 14.48
N SER A 70 5.83 7.77 13.55
CA SER A 70 6.40 8.19 12.26
C SER A 70 6.05 7.29 11.07
N ILE A 71 6.04 7.90 9.88
CA ILE A 71 6.03 7.23 8.58
C ILE A 71 7.32 7.58 7.87
N SER A 72 8.04 6.58 7.38
CA SER A 72 9.24 6.78 6.55
C SER A 72 8.99 6.23 5.16
N LEU A 73 9.25 7.04 4.12
CA LEU A 73 9.15 6.62 2.72
C LEU A 73 10.52 6.71 2.04
N ASP A 74 11.10 5.55 1.78
CA ASP A 74 12.39 5.42 1.12
C ASP A 74 12.23 4.97 -0.33
N TYR A 75 12.78 5.76 -1.23
CA TYR A 75 12.90 5.39 -2.64
C TYR A 75 14.20 4.62 -2.82
N CYS A 76 14.06 3.44 -3.39
CA CYS A 76 15.10 2.45 -3.42
C CYS A 76 15.32 1.99 -4.84
N ASN A 77 16.59 1.83 -5.23
CA ASN A 77 16.90 1.16 -6.48
C ASN A 77 16.61 -0.34 -6.36
N SER A 78 15.58 -0.82 -7.08
CA SER A 78 15.15 -2.23 -7.14
C SER A 78 16.27 -3.22 -7.46
N GLN A 79 17.32 -2.81 -8.18
CA GLN A 79 18.46 -3.69 -8.49
C GLN A 79 19.22 -4.16 -7.24
N ARG A 80 19.17 -3.37 -6.15
CA ARG A 80 19.90 -3.63 -4.91
C ARG A 80 19.04 -4.23 -3.79
N LYS A 81 17.71 -4.20 -3.90
CA LYS A 81 16.78 -4.71 -2.86
C LYS A 81 15.95 -5.88 -3.39
N ILE A 82 16.26 -7.09 -2.94
CA ILE A 82 15.65 -8.36 -3.39
C ILE A 82 14.12 -8.34 -3.26
N LEU A 83 13.57 -7.79 -2.18
CA LEU A 83 12.12 -7.75 -1.95
C LEU A 83 11.39 -6.84 -2.94
N ILE A 84 11.98 -5.70 -3.29
CA ILE A 84 11.42 -4.78 -4.28
C ILE A 84 11.43 -5.45 -5.66
N ARG A 85 12.57 -6.04 -6.04
CA ARG A 85 12.67 -6.80 -7.29
C ARG A 85 11.67 -7.95 -7.36
N SER A 86 11.43 -8.63 -6.23
CA SER A 86 10.44 -9.71 -6.16
C SER A 86 9.02 -9.19 -6.37
N ALA A 87 8.68 -8.03 -5.81
CA ALA A 87 7.39 -7.37 -6.06
C ALA A 87 7.20 -7.04 -7.55
N ASP A 88 8.22 -6.50 -8.22
CA ASP A 88 8.16 -6.18 -9.65
C ASP A 88 7.97 -7.43 -10.52
N ILE A 89 8.68 -8.52 -10.19
CA ILE A 89 8.54 -9.80 -10.90
C ILE A 89 7.10 -10.32 -10.74
N ILE A 90 6.54 -10.25 -9.53
CA ILE A 90 5.17 -10.69 -9.26
C ILE A 90 4.16 -9.85 -10.03
N ALA A 91 4.31 -8.51 -10.02
CA ALA A 91 3.42 -7.59 -10.72
C ALA A 91 3.43 -7.85 -12.24
N ASN A 92 4.62 -7.99 -12.83
CA ASN A 92 4.78 -8.26 -14.25
C ASN A 92 4.21 -9.63 -14.64
N LYS A 93 4.42 -10.65 -13.80
CA LYS A 93 3.87 -11.99 -14.03
C LYS A 93 2.35 -11.98 -13.97
N LEU A 94 1.77 -11.28 -12.99
CA LEU A 94 0.32 -11.11 -12.87
C LEU A 94 -0.25 -10.42 -14.10
N LEU A 95 0.36 -9.32 -14.55
CA LEU A 95 -0.06 -8.59 -15.75
C LEU A 95 0.00 -9.47 -17.00
N TYR A 96 1.08 -10.23 -17.17
CA TYR A 96 1.23 -11.15 -18.30
C TYR A 96 0.11 -12.21 -18.31
N SER A 97 -0.14 -12.87 -17.18
CA SER A 97 -1.21 -13.87 -17.07
C SER A 97 -2.60 -13.27 -17.22
N ALA A 98 -2.82 -12.03 -16.77
CA ALA A 98 -4.08 -11.31 -17.00
C ALA A 98 -4.33 -11.06 -18.50
N LYS A 99 -3.29 -10.67 -19.25
CA LYS A 99 -3.39 -10.50 -20.71
C LYS A 99 -3.67 -11.82 -21.44
N GLN A 100 -3.11 -12.93 -20.96
CA GLN A 100 -3.32 -14.25 -21.54
C GLN A 100 -4.59 -14.96 -21.04
N LYS A 101 -5.37 -14.35 -20.14
CA LYS A 101 -6.55 -14.95 -19.46
C LYS A 101 -6.24 -16.22 -18.66
N THR A 102 -5.00 -16.42 -18.23
CA THR A 102 -4.53 -17.58 -17.43
C THR A 102 -4.40 -17.24 -15.94
N ILE A 103 -5.18 -16.28 -15.44
CA ILE A 103 -5.20 -15.88 -14.02
C ILE A 103 -5.49 -17.06 -13.07
N PRO A 104 -6.40 -18.01 -13.39
CA PRO A 104 -6.68 -19.15 -12.51
C PRO A 104 -5.42 -19.97 -12.16
N ASP A 105 -4.46 -20.06 -13.09
CA ASP A 105 -3.22 -20.84 -12.91
C ASP A 105 -2.23 -20.20 -11.92
N LEU A 106 -2.46 -18.94 -11.55
CA LEU A 106 -1.67 -18.22 -10.55
C LEU A 106 -2.24 -18.32 -9.13
N GLN A 107 -3.51 -18.71 -8.96
CA GLN A 107 -4.08 -18.87 -7.63
C GLN A 107 -3.41 -20.05 -6.92
N LYS A 108 -2.66 -19.72 -5.85
CA LYS A 108 -1.99 -20.67 -4.97
C LYS A 108 -2.34 -20.33 -3.52
N GLU A 109 -2.10 -21.27 -2.62
CA GLU A 109 -2.45 -21.17 -1.19
C GLU A 109 -1.97 -19.85 -0.55
N ASN A 110 -0.80 -19.34 -0.95
CA ASN A 110 -0.22 -18.09 -0.44
C ASN A 110 -0.27 -16.91 -1.44
N PHE A 111 -1.08 -17.01 -2.50
CA PHE A 111 -1.17 -15.99 -3.54
C PHE A 111 -2.63 -15.65 -3.87
N ILE A 112 -3.13 -14.59 -3.23
CA ILE A 112 -4.52 -14.14 -3.35
C ILE A 112 -4.60 -13.03 -4.40
N ILE A 113 -5.45 -13.23 -5.40
CA ILE A 113 -5.74 -12.24 -6.44
C ILE A 113 -7.15 -11.72 -6.21
N THR A 114 -7.29 -10.40 -6.04
CA THR A 114 -8.59 -9.74 -5.92
C THR A 114 -8.84 -8.90 -7.16
N THR A 115 -9.96 -9.15 -7.85
CA THR A 115 -10.40 -8.34 -8.97
C THR A 115 -11.40 -7.30 -8.49
N PHE A 116 -11.33 -6.09 -9.07
CA PHE A 116 -12.35 -5.07 -8.85
C PHE A 116 -13.50 -5.31 -9.84
N PRO A 117 -14.76 -5.11 -9.42
CA PRO A 117 -15.88 -5.16 -10.36
C PRO A 117 -15.68 -4.09 -11.45
N ASN A 118 -15.86 -4.49 -12.71
CA ASN A 118 -15.91 -3.54 -13.81
C ASN A 118 -17.19 -2.72 -13.67
N ASN A 119 -17.05 -1.40 -13.54
CA ASN A 119 -18.16 -0.46 -13.74
C ASN A 119 -18.60 -0.48 -15.20
#